data_AF-A0A821HBB0-F1
#
_entry.id   AF-A0A821HBB0-F1
#
_cell.length_a   1.000
_cell.length_b   1.000
_cell.length_c   1.000
_cell.angle_alpha   90.00
_cell.angle_beta   90.00
_cell.angle_gamma   90.00
#
_symmetry.space_group_name_H-M   'P 1'
#
loop_
_entity.id
_entity.type
_entity.pdbx_description
1 polymer ?
#
loop_
_entity_poly.entity_id
_entity_poly.type
_entity_poly.pdbx_seq_one_letter_code
_entity_poly.pdbx_strand_id
1 'polypeptide(L)'
;MSNTYQWLWKSNSNPWQTNIEEQWEKYSDIEMTIIENGYQNKYSHVELDNFIIDFKHLVQINKADSTKQRPIKRISDINLQCSREERFTLPSHNSLNTRRKSFGDEARWMSPKFIEEWIKRNPR
;
A
#
# COMPACT_ATOMS: atom_id res chain seq x y z
N MET A 1 1.38 -1.34 -6.57
CA MET A 1 0.53 -0.18 -6.96
C MET A 1 0.45 0.71 -5.74
N SER A 2 0.91 1.95 -5.83
CA SER A 2 0.79 2.91 -4.73
C SER A 2 -0.66 3.40 -4.71
N ASN A 3 -1.43 3.06 -3.67
CA ASN A 3 -2.78 3.57 -3.52
C ASN A 3 -2.69 5.08 -3.25
N THR A 4 -3.04 5.89 -4.25
CA THR A 4 -3.08 7.35 -4.17
C THR A 4 -4.25 7.86 -3.33
N TYR A 5 -5.10 6.95 -2.86
CA TYR A 5 -6.28 7.25 -2.05
C TYR A 5 -6.29 6.39 -0.80
N GLN A 6 -6.72 7.00 0.30
CA GLN A 6 -6.96 6.32 1.57
C GLN A 6 -8.44 6.43 1.93
N TRP A 7 -8.96 5.36 2.49
CA TRP A 7 -10.30 5.32 3.05
C TRP A 7 -10.22 5.35 4.57
N LEU A 8 -11.04 6.20 5.18
CA LEU A 8 -11.14 6.34 6.62
C LEU A 8 -12.58 6.18 7.09
N TRP A 9 -12.73 5.83 8.35
CA TRP A 9 -14.01 5.74 9.04
C TRP A 9 -13.98 6.49 10.36
N LYS A 10 -15.13 7.02 10.78
CA LYS A 10 -15.24 7.81 12.02
C LYS A 10 -15.29 6.89 13.25
N SER A 11 -14.25 6.94 14.09
CA SER A 11 -14.06 6.01 15.21
C SER A 11 -14.62 6.49 16.54
N ASN A 12 -15.12 7.73 16.62
CA ASN A 12 -15.82 8.25 17.79
C ASN A 12 -16.93 7.29 18.29
N SER A 13 -17.13 7.21 19.62
CA SER A 13 -18.19 6.37 20.20
C SER A 13 -19.58 6.76 19.69
N ASN A 14 -19.86 8.06 19.59
CA ASN A 14 -21.00 8.61 18.86
C ASN A 14 -20.52 9.27 17.56
N PRO A 15 -20.67 8.62 16.39
CA PRO A 15 -20.13 9.13 15.13
C PRO A 15 -20.86 10.38 14.60
N TRP A 16 -22.05 10.69 15.11
CA TRP A 16 -22.89 11.79 14.63
C TRP A 16 -22.78 13.06 15.47
N GLN A 17 -22.04 13.02 16.58
CA GLN A 17 -21.87 14.18 17.44
C GLN A 17 -20.91 15.19 16.79
N THR A 18 -21.33 16.45 16.75
CA THR A 18 -20.59 17.57 16.11
C THR A 18 -19.72 18.36 17.09
N ASN A 19 -19.94 18.20 18.39
CA ASN A 19 -19.29 19.00 19.44
C ASN A 19 -17.99 18.38 19.98
N ILE A 20 -17.52 17.28 19.38
CA ILE A 20 -16.32 16.56 19.81
C ILE A 20 -15.34 16.53 18.63
N GLU A 21 -14.05 16.56 18.94
CA GLU A 21 -12.99 16.36 17.95
C GLU A 21 -13.20 15.07 17.15
N GLU A 22 -13.14 15.18 15.83
CA GLU A 22 -13.39 14.06 14.94
C GLU A 22 -12.19 13.12 14.90
N GLN A 23 -12.43 11.86 15.25
CA GLN A 23 -11.43 10.81 15.18
C GLN A 23 -11.71 9.94 13.96
N TRP A 24 -10.72 9.87 13.07
CA TRP A 24 -10.79 9.13 11.82
C TRP A 24 -9.70 8.09 11.79
N GLU A 25 -10.08 6.83 11.58
CA GLU A 25 -9.17 5.70 11.49
C GLU A 25 -9.13 5.16 10.07
N LYS A 26 -7.97 4.65 9.66
CA LYS A 26 -7.77 4.05 8.34
C LYS A 26 -8.31 2.62 8.33
N TYR A 27 -8.84 2.20 7.19
CA TYR A 27 -9.05 0.77 6.95
C TYR A 27 -7.70 0.06 6.76
N SER A 28 -7.67 -1.25 6.89
CA SER A 28 -6.48 -2.05 6.55
C SER A 28 -6.16 -1.96 5.06
N ASP A 29 -4.92 -2.27 4.67
CA ASP A 29 -4.48 -2.19 3.27
C ASP A 29 -5.34 -3.05 2.32
N ILE A 30 -5.76 -4.23 2.80
CA ILE A 30 -6.61 -5.16 2.05
C ILE A 30 -8.02 -4.57 1.89
N GLU A 31 -8.63 -4.11 3.00
CA GLU A 31 -9.95 -3.49 2.97
C GLU A 31 -9.96 -2.23 2.09
N MET A 32 -8.95 -1.36 2.22
CA MET A 32 -8.81 -0.18 1.36
C MET A 32 -8.78 -0.55 -0.12
N THR A 33 -8.08 -1.64 -0.47
CA THR A 33 -8.01 -2.11 -1.86
C THR A 33 -9.38 -2.58 -2.36
N ILE A 34 -10.13 -3.30 -1.53
CA ILE A 34 -11.49 -3.76 -1.84
C ILE A 34 -12.45 -2.57 -2.01
N ILE A 35 -12.41 -1.62 -1.06
CA ILE A 35 -13.26 -0.42 -1.07
C ILE A 35 -12.96 0.44 -2.29
N GLU A 36 -11.68 0.73 -2.56
CA GLU A 36 -11.29 1.56 -3.70
C GLU A 36 -11.66 0.89 -5.02
N ASN A 37 -11.47 -0.42 -5.16
CA ASN A 37 -11.89 -1.16 -6.35
C ASN A 37 -13.41 -1.08 -6.55
N GLY A 38 -14.21 -1.28 -5.49
CA GLY A 38 -15.66 -1.14 -5.55
C GLY A 38 -16.11 0.26 -5.97
N TYR A 39 -15.47 1.29 -5.42
CA TYR A 39 -15.74 2.69 -5.76
C TYR A 39 -15.38 3.00 -7.22
N GLN A 40 -14.22 2.57 -7.71
CA GLN A 40 -13.78 2.79 -9.09
C GLN A 40 -14.70 2.10 -10.12
N ASN A 41 -15.22 0.92 -9.78
CA ASN A 41 -16.19 0.19 -10.60
C ASN A 41 -17.63 0.73 -10.46
N LYS A 42 -17.84 1.81 -9.71
CA LYS A 42 -19.15 2.46 -9.50
C LYS A 42 -20.20 1.51 -8.89
N TYR A 43 -19.79 0.60 -8.02
CA TYR A 43 -20.74 -0.20 -7.25
C TYR A 43 -21.49 0.69 -6.26
N SER A 44 -22.73 0.30 -5.93
CA SER A 44 -23.52 1.01 -4.93
C SER A 44 -23.03 0.74 -3.52
N HIS A 45 -22.53 -0.47 -3.29
CA HIS A 45 -21.99 -0.91 -2.02
C HIS A 45 -20.88 -1.94 -2.23
N VAL A 46 -20.08 -2.17 -1.20
CA VAL A 46 -19.15 -3.30 -1.12
C VAL A 46 -19.29 -3.99 0.23
N GLU A 47 -19.18 -5.30 0.24
CA GLU A 47 -19.18 -6.09 1.47
C GLU A 47 -17.75 -6.34 1.94
N LEU A 48 -17.50 -6.05 3.22
CA LEU A 48 -16.33 -6.48 3.98
C LEU A 48 -16.74 -7.62 4.90
N ASP A 49 -15.81 -8.17 5.68
CA ASP A 49 -16.08 -9.31 6.57
C ASP A 49 -17.21 -9.01 7.56
N ASN A 50 -17.10 -7.89 8.30
CA ASN A 50 -18.04 -7.51 9.36
C ASN A 50 -18.96 -6.34 9.01
N PHE A 51 -18.70 -5.66 7.89
CA PHE A 51 -19.36 -4.40 7.54
C PHE A 51 -19.77 -4.38 6.07
N ILE A 52 -20.76 -3.56 5.76
CA ILE A 52 -21.13 -3.19 4.40
C ILE A 52 -20.86 -1.71 4.24
N ILE A 53 -20.13 -1.36 3.19
CA ILE A 53 -19.87 0.02 2.83
C ILE A 53 -20.90 0.46 1.79
N ASP A 54 -21.71 1.45 2.12
CA ASP A 54 -22.62 2.10 1.18
C ASP A 54 -21.95 3.37 0.63
N PHE A 55 -21.63 3.34 -0.66
CA PHE A 55 -20.96 4.45 -1.34
C PHE A 55 -21.91 5.62 -1.64
N LYS A 56 -23.22 5.38 -1.70
CA LYS A 56 -24.22 6.43 -1.97
C LYS A 56 -24.34 7.37 -0.79
N HIS A 57 -24.37 6.82 0.42
CA HIS A 57 -24.52 7.59 1.66
C HIS A 57 -23.19 7.83 2.37
N LEU A 58 -22.09 7.22 1.88
CA LEU A 58 -20.75 7.28 2.49
C LEU A 58 -20.79 6.86 3.96
N VAL A 59 -21.40 5.69 4.21
CA VAL A 59 -21.48 5.08 5.54
C VAL A 59 -21.03 3.64 5.51
N GLN A 60 -20.40 3.19 6.59
CA GLN A 60 -20.25 1.78 6.90
C GLN A 60 -21.41 1.35 7.82
N ILE A 61 -21.93 0.15 7.58
CA ILE A 61 -23.04 -0.45 8.31
C ILE A 61 -22.55 -1.79 8.86
N ASN A 62 -22.69 -2.02 10.16
CA ASN A 62 -22.33 -3.30 10.75
C ASN A 62 -23.32 -4.40 10.32
N LYS A 63 -22.80 -5.54 9.85
CA LYS A 63 -23.62 -6.68 9.39
C LYS A 63 -24.44 -7.32 10.51
N ALA A 64 -23.90 -7.38 11.71
CA ALA A 64 -24.58 -7.93 12.88
C ALA A 64 -25.63 -6.95 13.45
N ASP A 65 -25.43 -5.65 13.25
CA ASP A 65 -26.27 -4.60 13.81
C ASP A 65 -26.39 -3.40 12.86
N SER A 66 -27.44 -3.40 12.04
CA SER A 66 -27.70 -2.35 11.05
C SER A 66 -27.93 -0.95 11.64
N THR A 67 -28.17 -0.85 12.96
CA THR A 67 -28.29 0.44 13.66
C THR A 67 -26.92 1.07 13.91
N LYS A 68 -25.85 0.27 13.94
CA LYS A 68 -24.48 0.74 14.11
C LYS A 68 -23.91 1.14 12.76
N GLN A 69 -24.06 2.43 12.47
CA GLN A 69 -23.54 3.06 11.27
C GLN A 69 -22.47 4.08 11.62
N ARG A 70 -21.45 4.18 10.77
CA ARG A 70 -20.39 5.18 10.92
C ARG A 70 -20.09 5.83 9.57
N PRO A 71 -19.92 7.16 9.51
CA PRO A 71 -19.46 7.86 8.32
C PRO A 71 -18.10 7.34 7.85
N ILE A 72 -17.91 7.36 6.53
CA ILE A 72 -16.63 7.09 5.87
C ILE A 72 -16.23 8.25 4.98
N LYS A 73 -14.93 8.39 4.71
CA LYS A 73 -14.41 9.39 3.77
C LYS A 73 -13.24 8.86 2.98
N ARG A 74 -13.13 9.33 1.75
CA ARG A 74 -12.00 9.09 0.85
C ARG A 74 -11.12 10.31 0.82
N ILE A 75 -9.83 10.16 1.07
CA ILE A 75 -8.84 11.24 0.94
C ILE A 75 -7.82 10.88 -0.13
N SER A 76 -7.37 11.87 -0.90
CA SER A 76 -6.23 11.72 -1.79
C SER A 76 -4.94 11.95 -1.01
N ASP A 77 -4.06 10.97 -1.01
CA ASP A 77 -2.75 11.11 -0.37
C ASP A 77 -1.74 11.61 -1.41
N ILE A 78 -1.87 12.89 -1.78
CA ILE A 78 -1.00 13.57 -2.74
C ILE A 78 0.47 13.59 -2.23
N ASN A 79 0.67 13.33 -0.94
CA ASN A 79 1.99 13.33 -0.28
C ASN A 79 2.60 11.93 -0.08
N LEU A 80 1.90 10.83 -0.43
CA LEU A 80 2.41 9.46 -0.29
C LEU A 80 3.35 9.02 -1.42
N GLN A 81 3.89 9.98 -2.19
CA GLN A 81 4.95 9.72 -3.15
C GLN A 81 6.26 9.41 -2.40
N CYS A 82 6.30 8.28 -1.69
CA CYS A 82 7.52 7.67 -1.18
C CYS A 82 8.31 7.09 -2.35
N SER A 83 8.86 7.95 -3.18
CA SER A 83 10.02 7.61 -3.99
C SER A 83 11.17 7.39 -3.00
N ARG A 84 11.55 6.13 -2.72
CA ARG A 84 12.87 5.83 -2.15
C ARG A 84 13.90 6.08 -3.24
N GLU A 85 14.14 7.36 -3.55
CA GLU A 85 15.11 7.80 -4.57
C GLU A 85 16.50 7.22 -4.28
N GLU A 86 16.82 7.02 -3.01
CA GLU A 86 18.06 6.40 -2.52
C GLU A 86 18.29 4.95 -3.01
N ARG A 87 17.26 4.23 -3.45
CA ARG A 87 17.44 2.89 -4.08
C ARG A 87 17.86 2.96 -5.54
N PHE A 88 17.72 4.13 -6.18
CA PHE A 88 18.03 4.35 -7.58
C PHE A 88 19.27 5.24 -7.78
N THR A 89 19.92 5.71 -6.72
CA THR A 89 21.24 6.33 -6.83
C THR A 89 22.28 5.24 -7.02
N LEU A 90 22.75 5.07 -8.27
CA LEU A 90 24.05 4.45 -8.51
C LEU A 90 25.10 5.23 -7.70
N PRO A 91 26.09 4.56 -7.08
CA PRO A 91 27.17 5.28 -6.43
C PRO A 91 27.77 6.25 -7.46
N SER A 92 27.78 7.54 -7.11
CA SER A 92 28.48 8.56 -7.88
C SER A 92 29.93 8.11 -8.01
N HIS A 93 30.27 7.57 -9.17
CA HIS A 93 31.64 7.24 -9.50
C HIS A 93 32.35 8.58 -9.72
N ASN A 94 32.83 9.18 -8.63
CA ASN A 94 33.88 10.19 -8.69
C ASN A 94 35.16 9.47 -9.18
N SER A 95 35.20 9.10 -10.46
CA SER A 95 36.40 8.60 -11.12
C SER A 95 37.29 9.77 -11.50
N LEU A 96 37.93 10.37 -10.50
CA LEU A 96 39.22 11.02 -10.73
C LEU A 96 40.31 10.00 -10.38
N ASN A 97 40.66 9.16 -11.35
CA ASN A 97 42.05 8.98 -11.74
C ASN A 97 42.16 8.00 -12.91
N THR A 98 42.56 8.55 -14.04
CA THR A 98 43.11 7.89 -15.22
C THR A 98 44.19 6.87 -14.87
N ARG A 99 43.90 5.59 -15.06
CA ARG A 99 44.83 4.62 -15.68
C ARG A 99 44.02 3.61 -16.45
N ARG A 100 44.30 3.50 -17.76
CA ARG A 100 43.78 2.45 -18.63
C ARG A 100 43.98 1.09 -17.97
N LYS A 101 42.90 0.47 -17.51
CA LYS A 101 42.85 -0.98 -17.27
C LYS A 101 41.85 -1.54 -18.27
N SER A 102 42.36 -2.39 -19.14
CA SER A 102 41.60 -3.19 -20.09
C SER A 102 40.52 -3.99 -19.37
N PHE A 103 39.34 -4.08 -19.98
CA PHE A 103 38.28 -5.01 -19.60
C PHE A 103 38.72 -6.45 -19.91
N GLY A 104 39.52 -7.03 -19.02
CA GLY A 104 39.79 -8.46 -18.94
C GLY A 104 39.89 -8.80 -17.46
N ASP A 105 39.12 -9.80 -17.02
CA ASP A 105 39.21 -10.44 -15.69
C ASP A 105 38.42 -9.89 -14.49
N GLU A 106 37.17 -9.45 -14.66
CA GLU A 106 36.24 -9.26 -13.52
C GLU A 106 34.89 -9.99 -13.65
N ALA A 107 34.86 -11.14 -14.33
CA ALA A 107 33.79 -12.14 -14.17
C ALA A 107 33.94 -12.95 -12.85
N ARG A 108 34.36 -12.29 -11.77
CA ARG A 108 34.62 -12.88 -10.45
C ARG A 108 33.61 -12.46 -9.39
N TRP A 109 32.45 -11.96 -9.82
CA TRP A 109 31.28 -11.83 -8.96
C TRP A 109 30.75 -13.24 -8.69
N MET A 110 31.22 -13.78 -7.58
CA MET A 110 30.89 -15.09 -7.03
C MET A 110 29.40 -15.37 -7.18
N SER A 111 29.06 -16.51 -7.81
CA SER A 111 27.73 -17.10 -7.67
C SER A 111 27.46 -17.25 -6.16
N PRO A 112 26.40 -16.62 -5.62
CA PRO A 112 26.03 -16.83 -4.24
C PRO A 112 25.87 -18.33 -3.98
N LYS A 113 26.51 -18.86 -2.94
CA LYS A 113 26.51 -20.31 -2.62
C LYS A 113 25.13 -20.96 -2.65
N PHE A 114 24.07 -20.20 -2.35
CA PHE A 114 22.69 -20.68 -2.40
C PHE A 114 22.24 -21.09 -3.81
N ILE A 115 22.74 -20.46 -4.87
CA ILE A 115 22.40 -20.81 -6.26
C ILE A 115 23.01 -22.17 -6.62
N GLU A 116 24.27 -22.40 -6.23
CA GLU A 116 24.95 -23.67 -6.44
C GLU A 116 24.29 -24.81 -5.66
N GLU A 117 23.91 -24.56 -4.40
CA GLU A 117 23.18 -25.53 -3.59
C GLU A 117 21.80 -25.86 -4.16
N TRP A 118 21.09 -24.86 -4.70
CA TRP A 118 19.77 -25.07 -5.29
C TRP A 118 19.83 -25.92 -6.57
N ILE A 119 20.82 -25.68 -7.44
CA ILE A 119 21.03 -26.47 -8.66
C ILE A 119 21.38 -27.93 -8.31
N LYS A 120 22.22 -28.16 -7.30
CA LYS A 120 22.55 -29.51 -6.84
C LYS A 120 21.34 -30.26 -6.27
N ARG A 121 20.43 -29.54 -5.60
CA ARG A 121 19.22 -30.13 -5.02
C ARG A 121 18.13 -30.45 -6.05
N ASN A 122 18.15 -29.82 -7.22
CA ASN A 122 17.14 -29.99 -8.26
C ASN A 122 17.79 -30.23 -9.64
N PRO A 123 18.48 -31.38 -9.84
CA PRO A 123 18.95 -31.75 -11.17
C PRO A 123 17.75 -32.03 -12.08
N ARG A 124 17.83 -31.57 -13.34
CA ARG A 124 16.86 -31.90 -14.38
C ARG A 124 17.01 -33.34 -14.84
#